data_AF-A0A0U5FAF6-F1
#
_entry.id   AF-A0A0U5FAF6-F1
#
_cell.length_a   1.000
_cell.length_b   1.000
_cell.length_c   1.000
_cell.angle_alpha   90.00
_cell.angle_beta   90.00
_cell.angle_gamma   90.00
#
_symmetry.space_group_name_H-M   'P 1'
#
loop_
_entity.id
_entity.type
_entity.pdbx_description
1 polymer ?
#
loop_
_entity_poly.entity_id
_entity_poly.type
_entity_poly.pdbx_seq_one_letter_code
_entity_poly.pdbx_strand_id
1 'polypeptide(L)'
;MSIKANIFQPAKAFNLNNGTLFTREKQWYVRAQLYNEQRQLLESAIPITPGAEYFDLNGTPCLALASLYGFECRVIGPIHGPGRPVPASITWSVTGEVVYTGPGDKQFMTFTGGQSQEVNTRETFFASHWGVWVIDANGNQVGDGPLFVVNAEASKDAGTP
;
A
#
# COMPACT_ATOMS: atom_id res chain seq x y z
N MET A 1 6.09 -7.27 19.81
CA MET A 1 4.87 -7.13 18.98
C MET A 1 4.35 -8.52 18.67
N SER A 2 3.08 -8.78 18.95
CA SER A 2 2.44 -10.05 18.59
C SER A 2 1.05 -9.78 18.04
N ILE A 3 0.77 -10.31 16.85
CA ILE A 3 -0.55 -10.37 16.25
C ILE A 3 -0.92 -11.84 16.10
N LYS A 4 -2.18 -12.20 16.34
CA LYS A 4 -2.62 -13.60 16.23
C LYS A 4 -2.48 -14.06 14.77
N ALA A 5 -1.85 -15.21 14.54
CA ALA A 5 -1.60 -15.70 13.18
C ALA A 5 -2.89 -15.97 12.37
N ASN A 6 -4.00 -16.25 13.04
CA ASN A 6 -5.28 -16.58 12.40
C ASN A 6 -6.00 -15.37 11.76
N ILE A 7 -5.46 -14.15 11.89
CA ILE A 7 -5.95 -13.00 11.11
C ILE A 7 -5.55 -13.09 9.64
N PHE A 8 -4.61 -13.98 9.32
CA PHE A 8 -4.11 -14.20 7.99
C PHE A 8 -4.65 -15.51 7.43
N GLN A 9 -4.83 -15.55 6.12
CA GLN A 9 -5.28 -16.73 5.40
C GLN A 9 -4.44 -16.96 4.13
N PRO A 10 -4.03 -18.20 3.84
CA PRO A 10 -3.48 -18.55 2.54
C PRO A 10 -4.51 -18.28 1.44
N ALA A 11 -4.07 -17.68 0.35
CA ALA A 11 -4.92 -17.35 -0.78
C ALA A 11 -4.14 -17.41 -2.10
N LYS A 12 -4.88 -17.29 -3.21
CA LYS A 12 -4.30 -16.93 -4.50
C LYS A 12 -4.61 -15.45 -4.74
N ALA A 13 -3.61 -14.67 -5.09
CA ALA A 13 -3.73 -13.21 -5.11
C ALA A 13 -4.82 -12.71 -6.11
N PHE A 14 -5.03 -13.39 -7.22
CA PHE A 14 -6.11 -13.06 -8.17
C PHE A 14 -7.52 -13.26 -7.61
N ASN A 15 -7.71 -14.14 -6.62
CA ASN A 15 -8.99 -14.42 -5.97
C ASN A 15 -9.35 -13.42 -4.86
N LEU A 16 -8.41 -12.53 -4.50
CA LEU A 16 -8.64 -11.55 -3.45
C LEU A 16 -9.55 -10.42 -3.94
N ASN A 17 -10.37 -9.89 -3.04
CA ASN A 17 -11.15 -8.69 -3.29
C ASN A 17 -10.23 -7.48 -3.50
N ASN A 18 -10.68 -6.51 -4.28
CA ASN A 18 -9.97 -5.23 -4.45
C ASN A 18 -9.73 -4.56 -3.09
N GLY A 19 -8.56 -3.95 -2.90
CA GLY A 19 -8.15 -3.33 -1.64
C GLY A 19 -7.64 -4.31 -0.58
N THR A 20 -7.66 -5.62 -0.84
CA THR A 20 -7.13 -6.60 0.14
C THR A 20 -5.62 -6.46 0.28
N LEU A 21 -5.15 -6.33 1.51
CA LEU A 21 -3.73 -6.37 1.86
C LEU A 21 -3.23 -7.81 1.87
N PHE A 22 -2.11 -8.07 1.21
CA PHE A 22 -1.46 -9.37 1.22
C PHE A 22 0.06 -9.28 1.14
N THR A 23 0.74 -10.36 1.50
CA THR A 23 2.19 -10.45 1.45
C THR A 23 2.68 -11.65 0.63
N ARG A 24 3.82 -11.44 -0.03
CA ARG A 24 4.62 -12.44 -0.72
C ARG A 24 6.08 -12.06 -0.56
N GLU A 25 6.96 -13.03 -0.30
CA GLU A 25 8.43 -12.80 -0.26
C GLU A 25 8.84 -11.64 0.66
N LYS A 26 8.13 -11.47 1.79
CA LYS A 26 8.31 -10.39 2.78
C LYS A 26 7.94 -8.97 2.30
N GLN A 27 7.39 -8.84 1.10
CA GLN A 27 6.86 -7.60 0.56
C GLN A 27 5.35 -7.55 0.74
N TRP A 28 4.81 -6.35 0.93
CA TRP A 28 3.38 -6.10 1.09
C TRP A 28 2.79 -5.43 -0.14
N TYR A 29 1.56 -5.83 -0.47
CA TYR A 29 0.84 -5.41 -1.65
C TYR A 29 -0.62 -5.15 -1.34
N VAL A 30 -1.23 -4.22 -2.07
CA VAL A 30 -2.69 -4.08 -2.18
C VAL A 30 -3.13 -4.76 -3.46
N ARG A 31 -4.19 -5.57 -3.36
CA ARG A 31 -4.88 -6.10 -4.55
C ARG A 31 -5.60 -4.96 -5.27
N ALA A 32 -5.33 -4.78 -6.56
CA ALA A 32 -5.87 -3.68 -7.35
C ALA A 32 -6.40 -4.09 -8.72
N GLN A 33 -7.30 -3.29 -9.30
CA GLN A 33 -7.64 -3.34 -10.71
C GLN A 33 -7.25 -2.02 -11.37
N LEU A 34 -6.32 -2.07 -12.31
CA LEU A 34 -5.76 -0.89 -12.98
C LEU A 34 -6.07 -0.92 -14.47
N TYR A 35 -6.20 0.25 -15.09
CA TYR A 35 -6.33 0.34 -16.55
C TYR A 35 -4.95 0.52 -17.18
N ASN A 36 -4.63 -0.27 -18.21
CA ASN A 36 -3.47 0.00 -19.05
C ASN A 36 -3.72 1.16 -20.04
N GLU A 37 -2.70 1.50 -20.83
CA GLU A 37 -2.78 2.57 -21.84
C GLU A 37 -3.88 2.32 -22.88
N GLN A 38 -4.19 1.05 -23.17
CA GLN A 38 -5.24 0.60 -24.06
C GLN A 38 -6.63 0.54 -23.37
N ARG A 39 -6.76 1.03 -22.13
CA ARG A 39 -7.97 0.99 -21.30
C ARG A 39 -8.51 -0.41 -21.04
N GLN A 40 -7.64 -1.41 -21.05
CA GLN A 40 -7.97 -2.76 -20.60
C GLN A 40 -7.78 -2.83 -19.09
N LEU A 41 -8.73 -3.48 -18.43
CA LEU A 41 -8.63 -3.76 -16.99
C LEU A 41 -7.59 -4.86 -16.76
N LEU A 42 -6.62 -4.56 -15.90
CA LEU A 42 -5.56 -5.45 -15.47
C LEU A 42 -5.67 -5.73 -13.98
N GLU A 43 -5.61 -7.02 -13.65
CA GLU A 43 -5.57 -7.50 -12.28
C GLU A 43 -4.14 -7.36 -11.74
N SER A 44 -3.94 -6.47 -10.78
CA SER A 44 -2.60 -6.02 -10.37
C SER A 44 -2.33 -6.19 -8.87
N ALA A 45 -1.08 -6.49 -8.54
CA ALA A 45 -0.51 -6.32 -7.21
C ALA A 45 0.18 -4.97 -7.13
N ILE A 46 -0.33 -4.03 -6.34
CA ILE A 46 0.36 -2.75 -6.16
C ILE A 46 1.28 -2.87 -4.94
N PRO A 47 2.61 -2.74 -5.12
CA PRO A 47 3.55 -2.78 -4.01
C PRO A 47 3.35 -1.59 -3.07
N ILE A 48 3.34 -1.88 -1.78
CA ILE A 48 3.34 -0.89 -0.70
C ILE A 48 4.73 -0.73 -0.12
N THR A 49 5.45 -1.86 0.00
CA THR A 49 6.81 -1.86 0.55
C THR A 49 7.79 -1.24 -0.46
N PRO A 50 8.68 -0.33 -0.03
CA PRO A 50 9.70 0.24 -0.91
C PRO A 50 10.58 -0.84 -1.55
N GLY A 51 10.84 -0.71 -2.84
CA GLY A 51 11.65 -1.66 -3.61
C GLY A 51 10.92 -2.93 -4.07
N ALA A 52 9.65 -3.12 -3.69
CA ALA A 52 8.86 -4.21 -4.24
C ALA A 52 8.45 -3.93 -5.70
N GLU A 53 8.59 -4.94 -6.55
CA GLU A 53 8.25 -4.86 -7.97
C GLU A 53 6.77 -5.21 -8.20
N TYR A 54 6.22 -4.65 -9.28
CA TYR A 54 4.94 -5.10 -9.83
C TYR A 54 5.07 -6.53 -10.36
N PHE A 55 3.99 -7.31 -10.25
CA PHE A 55 3.93 -8.63 -10.85
C PHE A 55 2.50 -9.00 -11.24
N ASP A 56 2.39 -9.88 -12.23
CA ASP A 56 1.10 -10.42 -12.68
C ASP A 56 0.53 -11.40 -11.65
N LEU A 57 -0.77 -11.28 -11.37
CA LEU A 57 -1.45 -12.07 -10.33
C LEU A 57 -1.70 -13.55 -10.67
N ASN A 58 -1.11 -14.08 -11.75
CA ASN A 58 -1.35 -15.40 -12.35
C ASN A 58 -1.26 -16.58 -11.37
N GLY A 59 -2.37 -16.88 -10.67
CA GLY A 59 -2.43 -18.01 -9.73
C GLY A 59 -1.54 -17.89 -8.49
N THR A 60 -0.85 -16.77 -8.31
CA THR A 60 0.26 -16.61 -7.36
C THR A 60 -0.21 -16.84 -5.92
N PRO A 61 0.38 -17.80 -5.19
CA PRO A 61 0.05 -18.02 -3.78
C PRO A 61 0.58 -16.87 -2.92
N CYS A 62 -0.22 -16.46 -1.93
CA CYS A 62 0.13 -15.42 -0.99
C CYS A 62 -0.50 -15.68 0.38
N LEU A 63 -0.09 -14.87 1.36
CA LEU A 63 -0.77 -14.79 2.64
C LEU A 63 -1.52 -13.44 2.70
N ALA A 64 -2.84 -13.49 2.82
CA ALA A 64 -3.70 -12.31 2.81
C ALA A 64 -4.29 -12.04 4.18
N LEU A 65 -4.64 -10.77 4.43
CA LEU A 65 -5.50 -10.42 5.55
C LEU A 65 -6.88 -11.06 5.35
N ALA A 66 -7.40 -11.74 6.36
CA ALA A 66 -8.72 -12.35 6.29
C ALA A 66 -9.82 -11.27 6.21
N SER A 67 -10.93 -11.57 5.53
CA SER A 67 -11.93 -10.57 5.12
C SER A 67 -12.66 -9.84 6.26
N LEU A 68 -12.58 -10.34 7.49
CA LEU A 68 -13.14 -9.70 8.68
C LEU A 68 -12.21 -8.63 9.27
N TYR A 69 -11.01 -8.49 8.74
CA TYR A 69 -10.02 -7.52 9.18
C TYR A 69 -9.75 -6.52 8.07
N GLY A 70 -9.58 -5.27 8.49
CA GLY A 70 -9.12 -4.19 7.64
C GLY A 70 -7.73 -3.73 8.06
N PHE A 71 -7.29 -2.63 7.46
CA PHE A 71 -6.07 -1.97 7.88
C PHE A 71 -6.21 -0.46 7.83
N GLU A 72 -5.38 0.21 8.60
CA GLU A 72 -5.30 1.67 8.68
C GLU A 72 -3.85 2.11 8.47
N CYS A 73 -3.67 3.14 7.65
CA CYS A 73 -2.38 3.77 7.43
C CYS A 73 -2.21 4.91 8.43
N ARG A 74 -1.09 4.93 9.16
CA ARG A 74 -0.79 5.99 10.14
C ARG A 74 0.56 6.62 9.87
N VAL A 75 0.62 7.94 10.02
CA VAL A 75 1.85 8.73 9.96
C VAL A 75 2.68 8.44 11.22
N ILE A 76 3.97 8.16 11.06
CA ILE A 76 4.91 7.92 12.16
C ILE A 76 5.94 9.04 12.23
N GLY A 77 6.48 9.44 11.08
CA GLY A 77 7.50 10.48 10.95
C GLY A 77 6.93 11.85 10.56
N PRO A 78 7.82 12.78 10.16
CA PRO A 78 7.42 14.11 9.75
C PRO A 78 6.56 14.11 8.49
N ILE A 79 5.76 15.17 8.35
CA ILE A 79 5.07 15.52 7.11
C ILE A 79 5.94 16.54 6.37
N HIS A 80 6.20 16.26 5.10
CA HIS A 80 6.97 17.10 4.19
C HIS A 80 6.05 17.81 3.19
N GLY A 81 6.60 18.80 2.49
CA GLY A 81 5.95 19.53 1.41
C GLY A 81 5.75 21.02 1.72
N PRO A 82 5.12 21.78 0.80
CA PRO A 82 4.63 21.32 -0.50
C PRO A 82 5.77 20.86 -1.42
N GLY A 83 5.58 19.76 -2.14
CA GLY A 83 6.60 19.23 -3.05
C GLY A 83 6.25 17.87 -3.63
N ARG A 84 7.19 17.27 -4.37
CA ARG A 84 6.99 15.96 -4.99
C ARG A 84 7.25 14.84 -3.98
N PRO A 85 6.27 13.96 -3.68
CA PRO A 85 6.49 12.82 -2.80
C PRO A 85 7.49 11.82 -3.40
N VAL A 86 8.27 11.17 -2.55
CA VAL A 86 9.10 10.03 -2.97
C VAL A 86 8.23 8.76 -3.13
N PRO A 87 8.62 7.78 -3.98
CA PRO A 87 7.91 6.51 -4.10
C PRO A 87 7.63 5.85 -2.75
N ALA A 88 6.49 5.18 -2.61
CA ALA A 88 5.98 4.60 -1.37
C ALA A 88 5.68 5.59 -0.21
N SER A 89 5.65 6.90 -0.45
CA SER A 89 5.09 7.86 0.51
C SER A 89 3.56 7.82 0.50
N ILE A 90 2.92 8.14 1.63
CA ILE A 90 1.49 8.50 1.65
C ILE A 90 1.32 10.00 1.44
N THR A 91 0.21 10.37 0.81
CA THR A 91 -0.20 11.73 0.50
C THR A 91 -1.73 11.81 0.47
N TRP A 92 -2.28 12.99 0.22
CA TRP A 92 -3.72 13.22 0.24
C TRP A 92 -4.19 13.73 -1.11
N SER A 93 -5.33 13.22 -1.57
CA SER A 93 -6.05 13.80 -2.70
C SER A 93 -6.61 15.18 -2.32
N VAL A 94 -7.06 15.95 -3.33
CA VAL A 94 -7.79 17.21 -3.12
C VAL A 94 -9.11 17.02 -2.38
N THR A 95 -9.67 15.81 -2.37
CA THR A 95 -10.87 15.42 -1.64
C THR A 95 -10.58 14.90 -0.22
N GLY A 96 -9.30 14.81 0.17
CA GLY A 96 -8.87 14.35 1.50
C GLY A 96 -8.70 12.84 1.63
N GLU A 97 -8.81 12.07 0.55
CA GLU A 97 -8.52 10.63 0.54
C GLU A 97 -7.01 10.40 0.72
N VAL A 98 -6.65 9.45 1.59
CA VAL A 98 -5.25 9.03 1.73
C VAL A 98 -4.91 8.10 0.57
N VAL A 99 -3.87 8.46 -0.17
CA VAL A 99 -3.32 7.68 -1.28
C VAL A 99 -1.82 7.50 -1.07
N TYR A 100 -1.20 6.60 -1.83
CA TYR A 100 0.25 6.40 -1.79
C TYR A 100 0.88 6.47 -3.17
N THR A 101 2.11 6.93 -3.21
CA THR A 101 2.90 7.00 -4.46
C THR A 101 3.34 5.59 -4.82
N GLY A 102 2.98 5.11 -6.00
CA GLY A 102 3.46 3.84 -6.52
C GLY A 102 4.97 3.85 -6.82
N PRO A 103 5.55 2.72 -7.25
CA PRO A 103 6.93 2.61 -7.72
C PRO A 103 7.31 3.62 -8.82
N GLY A 104 6.33 4.01 -9.64
CA GLY A 104 6.46 5.14 -10.57
C GLY A 104 6.14 6.45 -9.85
N ASP A 105 7.05 7.41 -9.95
CA ASP A 105 7.01 8.74 -9.32
C ASP A 105 5.84 9.67 -9.79
N LYS A 106 4.85 9.12 -10.49
CA LYS A 106 3.69 9.82 -11.07
C LYS A 106 2.35 9.11 -10.86
N GLN A 107 2.35 7.92 -10.27
CA GLN A 107 1.11 7.17 -10.05
C GLN A 107 0.74 7.23 -8.56
N PHE A 108 -0.51 7.61 -8.29
CA PHE A 108 -1.08 7.62 -6.95
C PHE A 108 -2.10 6.51 -6.85
N MET A 109 -1.99 5.69 -5.83
CA MET A 109 -2.76 4.48 -5.67
C MET A 109 -3.62 4.61 -4.41
N THR A 110 -4.87 4.16 -4.51
CA THR A 110 -5.78 4.10 -3.37
C THR A 110 -5.58 2.78 -2.64
N PHE A 111 -5.80 2.78 -1.33
CA PHE A 111 -5.81 1.55 -0.53
C PHE A 111 -7.02 0.65 -0.80
N THR A 112 -8.00 1.15 -1.56
CA THR A 112 -9.14 0.39 -2.08
C THR A 112 -8.82 -0.37 -3.38
N GLY A 113 -7.59 -0.24 -3.91
CA GLY A 113 -7.13 -0.99 -5.08
C GLY A 113 -7.40 -0.31 -6.42
N GLY A 114 -7.30 1.03 -6.48
CA GLY A 114 -7.45 1.81 -7.71
C GLY A 114 -6.33 2.84 -7.89
N GLN A 115 -6.36 3.55 -9.01
CA GLN A 115 -5.48 4.70 -9.25
C GLN A 115 -6.26 6.01 -9.00
N SER A 116 -5.67 6.94 -8.26
CA SER A 116 -6.19 8.28 -8.05
C SER A 116 -5.57 9.26 -9.04
N GLN A 117 -6.41 10.13 -9.62
CA GLN A 117 -6.00 11.29 -10.44
C GLN A 117 -6.17 12.60 -9.66
N GLU A 118 -6.60 12.53 -8.40
CA GLU A 118 -7.03 13.68 -7.61
C GLU A 118 -5.91 14.25 -6.72
N VAL A 119 -4.65 13.96 -7.02
CA VAL A 119 -3.51 14.51 -6.27
C VAL A 119 -2.93 15.72 -6.99
N ASN A 120 -2.90 16.88 -6.31
CA ASN A 120 -2.21 18.06 -6.80
C ASN A 120 -0.70 17.93 -6.57
N THR A 121 0.02 17.39 -7.56
CA THR A 121 1.46 17.11 -7.45
C THR A 121 2.35 18.33 -7.23
N ARG A 122 1.84 19.56 -7.43
CA ARG A 122 2.62 20.80 -7.27
C ARG A 122 2.60 21.32 -5.84
N GLU A 123 1.55 21.01 -5.08
CA GLU A 123 1.30 21.59 -3.76
C GLU A 123 1.03 20.51 -2.70
N THR A 124 1.44 19.27 -2.98
CA THR A 124 1.09 18.16 -2.09
C THR A 124 2.01 18.06 -0.87
N PHE A 125 1.42 17.70 0.26
CA PHE A 125 2.11 17.27 1.46
C PHE A 125 2.19 15.74 1.49
N PHE A 126 3.23 15.19 2.09
CA PHE A 126 3.42 13.74 2.14
C PHE A 126 4.18 13.28 3.39
N ALA A 127 3.96 12.02 3.78
CA ALA A 127 4.76 11.36 4.80
C ALA A 127 5.51 10.18 4.17
N SER A 128 6.84 10.21 4.27
CA SER A 128 7.74 9.16 3.80
C SER A 128 7.96 8.06 4.84
N HIS A 129 7.64 8.32 6.12
CA HIS A 129 7.69 7.35 7.21
C HIS A 129 6.31 7.17 7.85
N TRP A 130 5.71 6.02 7.59
CA TRP A 130 4.35 5.68 7.98
C TRP A 130 4.24 4.17 8.20
N GLY A 131 3.11 3.69 8.71
CA GLY A 131 2.92 2.26 8.92
C GLY A 131 1.48 1.82 8.71
N VAL A 132 1.30 0.51 8.71
CA VAL A 132 0.01 -0.14 8.53
C VAL A 132 -0.35 -0.87 9.81
N TRP A 133 -1.53 -0.58 10.36
CA TRP A 133 -2.09 -1.28 11.52
C TRP A 133 -3.25 -2.15 11.08
N VAL A 134 -3.41 -3.32 11.69
CA VAL A 134 -4.57 -4.18 11.46
C VAL A 134 -5.71 -3.70 12.35
N ILE A 135 -6.90 -3.62 11.76
CA ILE A 135 -8.12 -3.22 12.44
C ILE A 135 -9.14 -4.37 12.34
N ASP A 136 -9.87 -4.65 13.43
CA ASP A 136 -10.96 -5.62 13.41
C ASP A 136 -12.26 -5.04 12.82
N ALA A 137 -13.28 -5.88 12.66
CA ALA A 137 -14.57 -5.46 12.11
C ALA A 137 -15.29 -4.35 12.90
N ASN A 138 -14.89 -4.10 14.16
CA ASN A 138 -15.46 -3.06 15.01
C ASN A 138 -14.64 -1.76 14.99
N GLY A 139 -13.55 -1.69 14.21
CA GLY A 139 -12.67 -0.54 14.18
C GLY A 139 -11.58 -0.55 15.26
N ASN A 140 -11.42 -1.64 16.01
CA ASN A 140 -10.37 -1.72 17.03
C ASN A 140 -9.05 -2.20 16.44
N GLN A 141 -7.96 -1.64 16.93
CA GLN A 141 -6.62 -2.13 16.59
C GLN A 141 -6.42 -3.58 17.07
N VAL A 142 -5.82 -4.39 16.21
CA VAL A 142 -5.37 -5.74 16.54
C VAL A 142 -3.88 -5.74 16.81
N GLY A 143 -3.49 -6.12 18.03
CA GLY A 143 -2.10 -6.09 18.51
C GLY A 143 -1.65 -4.70 18.96
N ASP A 144 -0.41 -4.59 19.42
CA ASP A 144 0.09 -3.37 20.11
C ASP A 144 0.95 -2.46 19.21
N GLY A 145 1.07 -2.73 17.92
CA GLY A 145 1.93 -1.99 17.01
C GLY A 145 1.62 -2.22 15.53
N PRO A 146 2.37 -1.56 14.61
CA PRO A 146 2.14 -1.67 13.18
C PRO A 146 2.44 -3.09 12.68
N LEU A 147 1.62 -3.61 11.77
CA LEU A 147 1.93 -4.83 11.03
C LEU A 147 3.26 -4.73 10.28
N PHE A 148 3.47 -3.59 9.62
CA PHE A 148 4.75 -3.21 9.03
C PHE A 148 4.87 -1.69 8.94
N VAL A 149 6.10 -1.23 8.81
CA VAL A 149 6.46 0.18 8.67
C VAL A 149 7.05 0.38 7.28
N VAL A 150 6.67 1.47 6.65
CA VAL A 150 7.22 1.95 5.39
C VAL A 150 8.13 3.13 5.69
N ASN A 151 9.39 3.02 5.30
CA ASN A 151 10.33 4.12 5.26
C ASN A 151 10.81 4.30 3.83
N ALA A 152 10.15 5.20 3.10
CA ALA A 152 10.41 5.45 1.69
C ALA A 152 11.81 6.04 1.44
N GLU A 153 12.35 6.81 2.38
CA GLU A 153 13.65 7.46 2.22
C GLU A 153 14.82 6.49 2.41
N ALA A 154 14.70 5.54 3.34
CA ALA A 154 15.73 4.52 3.56
C ALA A 154 15.95 3.60 2.35
N SER A 155 14.99 3.53 1.42
CA SER A 155 15.14 2.75 0.19
C SER A 155 16.08 3.37 -0.85
N LYS A 156 16.37 4.68 -0.75
CA LYS A 156 17.34 5.35 -1.64
C LYS A 156 18.78 4.95 -1.35
N ASP A 157 19.09 4.58 -0.10
CA ASP A 157 20.44 4.20 0.31
C ASP A 157 20.81 2.74 -0.02
N ALA A 158 19.83 1.92 -0.45
CA ALA A 158 20.07 0.56 -0.92
C ALA A 158 20.56 0.50 -2.40
N GLY A 159 20.66 1.66 -3.06
CA GLY A 159 21.06 1.79 -4.46
C GLY A 159 22.39 2.53 -4.63
N THR A 160 23.50 1.89 -4.25
CA THR A 160 24.79 2.12 -4.93
C THR A 160 25.47 0.77 -5.11
N PRO A 161 25.77 0.32 -6.34
CA PRO A 161 26.76 -0.74 -6.55
C PRO A 161 28.13 -0.36 -5.99
#